data_AF-A0A5J4T2J3-F1
#
_entry.id   AF-A0A5J4T2J3-F1
#
_cell.length_a   1.000
_cell.length_b   1.000
_cell.length_c   1.000
_cell.angle_alpha   90.00
_cell.angle_beta   90.00
_cell.angle_gamma   90.00
#
_symmetry.space_group_name_H-M   'P 1'
#
loop_
_entity.id
_entity.type
_entity.pdbx_description
1 polymer ?
#
loop_
_entity_poly.entity_id
_entity_poly.type
_entity_poly.pdbx_seq_one_letter_code
_entity_poly.pdbx_strand_id
1 'polypeptide(L)'
;GNYGGWKATAIGQNSKQTLQCLEAEYNENLTLDQATVLALKAIAKSLDSANVTAEKLELCTISRDASRKKGNQIIFKTLTKQEIADMIEEHREELIRRDEEEQED
;
A
#
# COMPACT_ATOMS: atom_id res chain seq x y z
N GLY A 1 -24.43 7.74 -10.93
CA GLY A 1 -23.17 7.66 -10.16
C GLY A 1 -22.04 7.99 -11.10
N ASN A 2 -21.21 8.97 -10.75
CA ASN A 2 -20.02 9.30 -11.53
C ASN A 2 -18.90 8.31 -11.19
N TYR A 3 -18.13 7.88 -12.19
CA TYR A 3 -16.94 7.05 -12.02
C TYR A 3 -15.81 7.62 -12.87
N GLY A 4 -14.58 7.47 -12.38
CA GLY A 4 -13.36 7.94 -13.04
C GLY A 4 -12.27 6.89 -12.94
N GLY A 5 -11.31 6.95 -13.86
CA GLY A 5 -10.08 6.16 -13.77
C GLY A 5 -9.06 6.83 -12.85
N TRP A 6 -8.38 6.04 -12.03
CA TRP A 6 -7.37 6.52 -11.09
C TRP A 6 -6.12 5.65 -11.19
N LYS A 7 -4.94 6.27 -11.04
CA LYS A 7 -3.66 5.56 -10.95
C LYS A 7 -3.40 5.06 -9.52
N ALA A 8 -3.75 5.87 -8.53
CA ALA A 8 -3.80 5.52 -7.12
C ALA A 8 -4.96 6.31 -6.49
N THR A 9 -5.67 5.73 -5.53
CA THR A 9 -6.78 6.40 -4.85
C THR A 9 -7.00 5.81 -3.46
N ALA A 10 -7.58 6.60 -2.55
CA ALA A 10 -8.04 6.14 -1.26
C ALA A 10 -9.45 6.66 -0.99
N ILE A 11 -10.23 5.91 -0.22
CA ILE A 11 -11.60 6.23 0.17
C ILE A 11 -11.82 5.87 1.63
N GLY A 12 -12.84 6.47 2.26
CA GLY A 12 -13.19 6.21 3.66
C GLY A 12 -12.48 7.13 4.65
N GLN A 13 -12.31 6.64 5.88
CA GLN A 13 -11.70 7.39 6.97
C GLN A 13 -10.26 7.78 6.63
N ASN A 14 -9.88 9.02 6.95
CA ASN A 14 -8.52 9.55 6.75
C ASN A 14 -7.99 9.51 5.30
N SER A 15 -8.88 9.29 4.32
CA SER A 15 -8.53 9.21 2.89
C SER A 15 -7.79 10.43 2.35
N LYS A 16 -7.99 11.63 2.92
CA LYS A 16 -7.24 12.84 2.53
C LYS A 16 -5.74 12.69 2.81
N GLN A 17 -5.36 12.15 3.97
CA GLN A 17 -3.96 11.94 4.35
C GLN A 17 -3.33 10.82 3.51
N THR A 18 -4.07 9.73 3.30
CA THR A 18 -3.64 8.63 2.41
C THR A 18 -3.43 9.13 0.98
N LEU A 19 -4.34 9.95 0.44
CA LEU A 19 -4.20 10.54 -0.90
C LEU A 19 -2.97 11.44 -1.00
N GLN A 20 -2.69 12.28 0.00
CA GLN A 20 -1.48 13.12 0.01
C GLN A 20 -0.19 12.27 -0.04
N CYS A 21 -0.14 11.16 0.70
CA CYS A 21 0.99 10.22 0.63
C CYS A 21 1.11 9.57 -0.75
N LEU A 22 -0.01 9.11 -1.32
CA LEU A 22 -0.04 8.54 -2.67
C LEU A 22 0.41 9.58 -3.72
N GLU A 23 -0.06 10.82 -3.65
CA GLU A 23 0.34 11.89 -4.57
C GLU A 23 1.84 12.23 -4.49
N ALA A 24 2.42 12.18 -3.28
CA ALA A 24 3.82 12.51 -3.06
C ALA A 24 4.79 11.41 -3.53
N GLU A 25 4.39 10.14 -3.45
CA GLU A 25 5.31 9.02 -3.64
C GLU A 25 5.00 8.13 -4.86
N TYR A 26 3.79 8.23 -5.42
CA TYR A 26 3.42 7.46 -6.61
C TYR A 26 4.22 7.87 -7.85
N ASN A 27 4.64 6.88 -8.63
CA ASN A 27 5.13 7.07 -9.99
C ASN A 27 4.71 5.91 -10.91
N GLU A 28 4.82 6.11 -12.22
CA GLU A 28 4.34 5.14 -13.22
C GLU A 28 5.18 3.85 -13.31
N ASN A 29 6.39 3.85 -12.75
CA ASN A 29 7.36 2.77 -12.92
C ASN A 29 7.46 1.85 -11.69
N LEU A 30 6.50 1.93 -10.76
CA LEU A 30 6.47 1.08 -9.57
C LEU A 30 6.28 -0.40 -9.97
N THR A 31 7.08 -1.27 -9.40
CA THR A 31 6.81 -2.72 -9.42
C THR A 31 5.60 -3.05 -8.55
N LEU A 32 5.05 -4.27 -8.69
CA LEU A 32 3.96 -4.72 -7.83
C LEU A 32 4.31 -4.63 -6.34
N ASP A 33 5.54 -5.03 -5.99
CA ASP A 33 6.01 -5.02 -4.60
C ASP A 33 6.15 -3.58 -4.10
N GLN A 34 6.75 -2.69 -4.89
CA GLN A 34 6.86 -1.27 -4.53
C GLN A 34 5.49 -0.59 -4.38
N ALA A 35 4.53 -0.90 -5.25
CA ALA A 35 3.17 -0.38 -5.16
C ALA A 35 2.43 -0.92 -3.92
N THR A 36 2.70 -2.17 -3.54
CA THR A 36 2.11 -2.79 -2.33
C THR A 36 2.67 -2.14 -1.06
N VAL A 37 3.98 -1.90 -1.01
CA VAL A 37 4.63 -1.19 0.10
C VAL A 37 4.13 0.25 0.20
N LEU A 38 4.00 0.97 -0.92
CA LEU A 38 3.42 2.31 -0.94
C LEU A 38 1.97 2.33 -0.41
N ALA A 39 1.15 1.35 -0.78
CA ALA A 39 -0.21 1.25 -0.24
C ALA A 39 -0.22 1.03 1.28
N LEU A 40 0.67 0.15 1.78
CA LEU A 40 0.84 -0.08 3.22
C LEU A 40 1.28 1.19 3.95
N LYS A 41 2.24 1.93 3.39
CA LYS A 41 2.74 3.20 3.92
C LYS A 41 1.68 4.30 3.97
N ALA A 42 0.91 4.45 2.89
CA ALA A 42 -0.15 5.43 2.82
C ALA A 42 -1.28 5.15 3.83
N ILE A 43 -1.55 3.87 4.11
CA ILE A 43 -2.50 3.46 5.15
C ILE A 43 -1.90 3.65 6.55
N ALA A 44 -0.62 3.33 6.75
CA ALA A 44 0.09 3.48 8.01
C ALA A 44 0.06 4.93 8.52
N LYS A 45 0.37 5.89 7.63
CA LYS A 45 0.26 7.33 7.91
C LYS A 45 -1.15 7.76 8.35
N SER A 46 -2.18 7.08 7.88
CA SER A 46 -3.57 7.37 8.23
C SER A 46 -4.01 6.73 9.56
N LEU A 47 -3.40 5.61 9.96
CA LEU A 47 -3.81 4.80 11.12
C LEU A 47 -3.01 5.09 12.40
N ASP A 48 -2.06 6.03 12.36
CA ASP A 48 -1.02 6.23 13.38
C ASP A 48 -0.07 5.02 13.41
N SER A 49 1.20 5.21 13.04
CA SER A 49 2.16 4.13 12.74
C SER A 49 2.34 3.12 13.89
N ALA A 50 2.09 3.53 15.15
CA ALA A 50 2.09 2.67 16.33
C ALA A 50 0.99 1.58 16.32
N ASN A 51 -0.04 1.72 15.48
CA ASN A 51 -1.22 0.86 15.45
C ASN A 51 -1.30 -0.09 14.25
N VAL A 52 -0.32 -0.05 13.35
CA VAL A 52 -0.31 -0.83 12.11
C VAL A 52 0.08 -2.28 12.43
N THR A 53 -0.90 -3.18 12.43
CA THR A 53 -0.69 -4.61 12.66
C THR A 53 -1.40 -5.42 11.59
N ALA A 54 -0.89 -6.63 11.31
CA ALA A 54 -1.49 -7.55 10.33
C ALA A 54 -2.94 -7.96 10.68
N GLU A 55 -3.38 -7.77 11.92
CA GLU A 55 -4.77 -8.03 12.34
C GLU A 55 -5.76 -6.95 11.89
N LYS A 56 -5.27 -5.73 11.65
CA LYS A 56 -6.10 -4.58 11.28
C LYS A 56 -6.09 -4.29 9.77
N LEU A 57 -5.36 -5.11 9.00
CA LEU A 57 -5.14 -4.87 7.57
C LEU A 57 -5.55 -6.08 6.75
N GLU A 58 -6.13 -5.79 5.60
CA GLU A 58 -6.33 -6.75 4.53
C GLU A 58 -5.72 -6.18 3.26
N LEU A 59 -4.87 -6.96 2.60
CA LEU A 59 -4.22 -6.58 1.35
C LEU A 59 -4.50 -7.64 0.29
N CYS A 60 -4.77 -7.17 -0.92
CA CYS A 60 -4.91 -8.02 -2.09
C CYS A 60 -4.22 -7.40 -3.29
N THR A 61 -3.73 -8.25 -4.18
CA THR A 61 -3.06 -7.84 -5.42
C THR A 61 -3.75 -8.50 -6.61
N ILE A 62 -3.78 -7.76 -7.72
CA ILE A 62 -4.19 -8.28 -9.02
C ILE A 62 -3.02 -8.04 -9.97
N SER A 63 -2.46 -9.10 -10.52
CA SER A 63 -1.30 -9.03 -11.40
C SER A 63 -1.39 -10.05 -12.54
N ARG A 64 -0.43 -9.99 -13.48
CA ARG A 64 -0.29 -10.97 -14.55
C ARG A 64 0.86 -11.91 -14.23
N ASP A 65 0.63 -13.21 -14.38
CA ASP A 65 1.70 -14.22 -14.23
C ASP A 65 2.68 -14.11 -15.41
N ALA A 66 3.91 -13.67 -15.13
CA ALA A 66 4.99 -13.62 -16.11
C ALA A 66 5.70 -14.98 -16.27
N SER A 67 5.51 -15.92 -15.35
CA SER A 67 6.29 -17.18 -15.25
C SER A 67 5.68 -18.35 -16.03
N ARG A 68 4.36 -18.32 -16.29
CA ARG A 68 3.69 -19.41 -16.99
C ARG A 68 3.80 -19.27 -18.50
N LYS A 69 4.18 -20.38 -19.17
CA LYS A 69 4.29 -20.55 -20.63
C LYS A 69 3.07 -20.11 -21.45
N LYS A 70 1.90 -19.93 -20.82
CA LYS A 70 0.73 -19.26 -21.39
C LYS A 70 0.62 -17.87 -20.76
N GLY A 71 1.49 -16.95 -21.18
CA GLY A 71 1.49 -15.57 -20.69
C GLY A 71 0.09 -14.96 -20.84
N ASN A 72 -0.38 -14.28 -19.80
CA ASN A 72 -1.68 -13.60 -19.64
C ASN A 72 -2.68 -14.21 -18.64
N GLN A 73 -2.29 -15.13 -17.76
CA GLN A 73 -3.18 -15.45 -16.63
C GLN A 73 -3.20 -14.29 -15.63
N ILE A 74 -4.40 -13.78 -15.34
CA ILE A 74 -4.61 -12.86 -14.22
C ILE A 74 -4.56 -13.66 -12.92
N ILE A 75 -3.76 -13.19 -11.96
CA ILE A 75 -3.66 -13.72 -10.60
C ILE A 75 -4.30 -12.69 -9.67
N PHE A 76 -5.30 -13.12 -8.92
CA PHE A 76 -5.78 -12.44 -7.73
C PHE A 76 -5.18 -13.15 -6.51
N LYS A 77 -4.49 -12.41 -5.65
CA LYS A 77 -3.90 -12.94 -4.42
C LYS A 77 -4.31 -12.06 -3.24
N THR A 78 -5.02 -12.66 -2.29
CA THR A 78 -5.15 -12.10 -0.94
C THR A 78 -3.90 -12.45 -0.16
N LEU A 79 -3.26 -11.46 0.45
CA LEU A 79 -2.10 -11.68 1.29
C LEU A 79 -2.54 -12.26 2.63
N THR A 80 -1.79 -13.24 3.11
CA THR A 80 -1.99 -13.82 4.44
C THR A 80 -1.52 -12.85 5.52
N LYS A 81 -2.04 -13.01 6.74
CA LYS A 81 -1.59 -12.21 7.89
C LYS A 81 -0.09 -12.32 8.13
N GLN A 82 0.50 -13.49 7.89
CA GLN A 82 1.95 -13.67 8.01
C GLN A 82 2.70 -12.85 6.97
N GLU A 83 2.29 -12.88 5.70
CA GLU A 83 2.91 -12.07 4.64
C GLU A 83 2.80 -10.56 4.92
N ILE A 84 1.66 -10.12 5.47
CA ILE A 84 1.49 -8.72 5.88
C ILE A 84 2.39 -8.39 7.08
N ALA A 85 2.47 -9.27 8.07
CA ALA A 85 3.33 -9.07 9.24
C ALA A 85 4.81 -9.01 8.84
N ASP A 86 5.26 -9.90 7.97
CA ASP A 86 6.63 -9.94 7.45
C ASP A 86 6.94 -8.63 6.69
N MET A 87 6.00 -8.16 5.86
CA MET A 87 6.15 -6.90 5.12
C MET A 87 6.17 -5.67 6.04
N ILE A 88 5.34 -5.64 7.09
CA ILE A 88 5.37 -4.56 8.10
C ILE A 88 6.73 -4.54 8.79
N GLU A 89 7.27 -5.70 9.15
CA GLU A 89 8.56 -5.80 9.84
C GLU A 89 9.72 -5.39 8.93
N GLU A 90 9.73 -5.88 7.69
CA GLU A 90 10.76 -5.56 6.69
C GLU A 90 10.81 -4.05 6.38
N HIS A 91 9.65 -3.41 6.32
CA HIS A 91 9.54 -1.98 5.98
C HIS A 91 9.29 -1.07 7.19
N ARG A 92 9.44 -1.57 8.42
CA ARG A 92 9.08 -0.85 9.66
C ARG A 92 9.70 0.54 9.73
N GLU A 93 11.00 0.65 9.43
CA GLU A 93 11.70 1.94 9.46
C GLU A 93 11.10 2.94 8.46
N GLU A 94 10.77 2.49 7.24
CA GLU A 94 10.18 3.34 6.20
C GLU A 94 8.75 3.79 6.56
N LEU A 95 7.99 2.92 7.23
CA LEU A 95 6.63 3.21 7.68
C LEU A 95 6.60 4.25 8.81
N ILE A 96 7.65 4.32 9.64
CA ILE A 96 7.75 5.22 10.80
C ILE A 96 8.42 6.56 10.42
N ARG A 97 9.41 6.54 9.53
CA ARG A 97 10.35 7.66 9.29
C ARG A 97 9.73 9.02 8.92
N ARG A 98 8.48 9.08 8.44
CA ARG A 98 7.84 10.35 8.01
C ARG A 98 6.84 10.92 9.01
N ASP A 99 6.45 10.18 10.05
CA ASP A 99 5.60 10.75 11.12
C ASP A 99 6.40 11.69 12.04
N GLU A 100 7.73 11.51 12.10
CA GLU A 100 8.64 12.37 12.86
C GLU A 100 8.95 13.68 12.12
N GLU A 101 9.13 13.64 10.79
CA GLU A 101 9.41 14.84 9.97
C GLU A 101 8.20 15.79 9.86
N GLU A 102 6.96 15.30 9.99
CA GLU A 102 5.74 16.13 9.96
C GLU A 102 5.34 16.67 11.35
N GLN A 103 5.97 16.21 12.44
CA GLN A 103 5.71 16.70 13.81
C GLN A 103 6.66 17.83 14.27
N GLU A 104 7.70 18.15 13.48
CA GLU A 104 8.66 19.20 13.79
C GLU A 104 8.35 20.59 13.17
N ASP A 105 7.23 20.74 12.43
CA ASP A 105 6.78 22.01 11.83
C ASP A 105 5.53 22.62 12.51
#